data_AF-A0A970ZR56-F1
#
_entry.id   AF-A0A970ZR56-F1
#
_cell.length_a   1.000
_cell.length_b   1.000
_cell.length_c   1.000
_cell.angle_alpha   90.00
_cell.angle_beta   90.00
_cell.angle_gamma   90.00
#
_symmetry.space_group_name_H-M   'P 1'
#
loop_
_entity.id
_entity.type
_entity.pdbx_description
1 polymer ?
#
loop_
_entity_poly.entity_id
_entity_poly.type
_entity_poly.pdbx_seq_one_letter_code
_entity_poly.pdbx_strand_id
1 'polypeptide(L)'
;GQGLDQREIEAGYLRFKTERQTAELAAVAAAHNLAPESLQPFVDAILQRMVFDGEQLTELLEPLGLNWRARRDAELALMEDLVPLLKKRAASRDISGLSAYE
;
A
#
# COMPACT_ATOMS: atom_id res chain seq x y z
N GLY A 1 -12.25 37.81 -20.30
CA GLY A 1 -11.85 36.92 -19.20
C GLY A 1 -12.98 35.94 -18.98
N GLN A 2 -12.80 34.69 -18.59
CA GLN A 2 -11.70 34.07 -17.85
C GLN A 2 -11.68 32.59 -18.28
N GLY A 3 -10.55 32.14 -18.85
CA GLY A 3 -10.27 30.72 -19.09
C GLY A 3 -9.48 30.14 -17.91
N LEU A 4 -10.00 30.37 -16.71
CA LEU A 4 -9.48 29.83 -15.46
C LEU A 4 -10.51 28.78 -15.03
N ASP A 5 -10.14 27.49 -15.10
CA ASP A 5 -10.54 26.47 -14.11
C ASP A 5 -10.29 25.03 -14.60
N GLN A 6 -10.01 24.77 -15.88
CA GLN A 6 -9.88 23.37 -16.32
C GLN A 6 -8.61 22.67 -15.79
N ARG A 7 -7.57 23.43 -15.40
CA ARG A 7 -6.35 22.91 -14.76
C ARG A 7 -6.46 22.80 -13.23
N GLU A 8 -7.36 23.56 -12.59
CA GLU A 8 -7.53 23.52 -11.14
C GLU A 8 -8.35 22.30 -10.69
N ILE A 9 -9.28 21.85 -11.54
CA ILE A 9 -10.06 20.64 -11.28
C ILE A 9 -9.18 19.37 -11.34
N GLU A 10 -8.20 19.30 -12.25
CA GLU A 10 -7.27 18.16 -12.31
C GLU A 10 -6.35 18.08 -11.10
N ALA A 11 -5.86 19.22 -10.60
CA ALA A 11 -5.02 19.28 -9.40
C ALA A 11 -5.79 18.93 -8.12
N GLY A 12 -7.04 19.40 -7.99
CA GLY A 12 -7.93 19.04 -6.89
C GLY A 12 -8.31 17.56 -6.91
N TYR A 13 -8.54 16.98 -8.09
CA TYR A 13 -8.89 15.57 -8.24
C TYR A 13 -7.72 14.63 -7.92
N LEU A 14 -6.49 14.99 -8.32
CA LEU A 14 -5.30 14.23 -7.97
C LEU A 14 -5.09 14.21 -6.44
N ARG A 15 -5.21 15.37 -5.80
CA ARG A 15 -5.00 15.53 -4.35
C ARG A 15 -6.03 14.75 -3.53
N PHE A 16 -7.30 14.78 -3.93
CA PHE A 16 -8.37 14.02 -3.27
C PHE A 16 -8.21 12.50 -3.44
N LYS A 17 -7.71 12.05 -4.61
CA LYS A 17 -7.37 10.63 -4.83
C LYS A 17 -6.23 10.18 -3.93
N THR A 18 -5.17 10.98 -3.80
CA THR A 18 -4.03 10.68 -2.93
C THR A 18 -4.47 10.64 -1.46
N GLU A 19 -5.27 11.60 -0.99
CA GLU A 19 -5.76 11.62 0.39
C GLU A 19 -6.62 10.41 0.75
N ARG A 20 -7.53 9.98 -0.14
CA ARG A 20 -8.33 8.78 0.08
C ARG A 20 -7.50 7.50 0.07
N GLN A 21 -6.49 7.45 -0.78
CA GLN A 21 -5.55 6.33 -0.85
C GLN A 21 -4.71 6.25 0.41
N THR A 22 -4.22 7.36 0.93
CA THR A 22 -3.48 7.40 2.20
C THR A 22 -4.38 7.01 3.37
N ALA A 23 -5.65 7.40 3.38
CA ALA A 23 -6.59 7.02 4.44
C ALA A 23 -6.90 5.51 4.47
N GLU A 24 -7.17 4.88 3.31
CA GLU A 24 -7.36 3.42 3.23
C GLU A 24 -6.10 2.68 3.71
N LEU A 25 -4.92 3.15 3.31
CA LEU A 25 -3.65 2.54 3.71
C LEU A 25 -3.36 2.74 5.21
N ALA A 26 -3.66 3.91 5.76
CA ALA A 26 -3.51 4.19 7.19
C ALA A 26 -4.44 3.34 8.05
N ALA A 27 -5.65 3.03 7.56
CA ALA A 27 -6.56 2.11 8.25
C ALA A 27 -5.98 0.68 8.31
N VAL A 28 -5.41 0.19 7.22
CA VAL A 28 -4.71 -1.11 7.19
C VAL A 28 -3.49 -1.08 8.11
N ALA A 29 -2.67 -0.03 8.04
CA ALA A 29 -1.51 0.12 8.94
C ALA A 29 -1.93 0.04 10.41
N ALA A 30 -2.96 0.81 10.80
CA ALA A 30 -3.49 0.80 12.16
C ALA A 30 -4.04 -0.57 12.59
N ALA A 31 -4.73 -1.28 11.69
CA ALA A 31 -5.27 -2.62 11.97
C ALA A 31 -4.16 -3.64 12.25
N HIS A 32 -3.01 -3.50 11.58
CA HIS A 32 -1.84 -4.38 11.71
C HIS A 32 -0.76 -3.85 12.66
N ASN A 33 -1.07 -2.80 13.42
CA ASN A 33 -0.16 -2.17 14.38
C ASN A 33 1.14 -1.65 13.74
N LEU A 34 1.07 -1.26 12.46
CA LEU A 34 2.14 -0.72 11.65
C LEU A 34 2.07 0.81 11.54
N ALA A 35 3.23 1.42 11.37
CA ALA A 35 3.31 2.85 11.08
C ALA A 35 2.91 3.11 9.62
N PRO A 36 1.93 4.00 9.35
CA PRO A 36 1.55 4.35 7.99
C PRO A 36 2.73 4.97 7.21
N GLU A 37 3.64 5.68 7.88
CA GLU A 37 4.88 6.18 7.27
C GLU A 37 5.82 5.08 6.76
N SER A 38 5.72 3.84 7.28
CA SER A 38 6.51 2.70 6.80
C SER A 38 5.75 1.88 5.75
N LEU A 39 4.43 1.74 5.88
CA LEU A 39 3.59 0.98 4.93
C LEU A 39 3.44 1.71 3.59
N GLN A 40 3.38 3.05 3.61
CA GLN A 40 3.24 3.87 2.40
C GLN A 40 4.40 3.68 1.40
N PRO A 41 5.68 3.86 1.78
CA PRO A 41 6.80 3.65 0.85
C PRO A 41 6.91 2.20 0.37
N PHE A 42 6.53 1.22 1.19
CA PHE A 42 6.46 -0.19 0.79
C PHE A 42 5.47 -0.39 -0.37
N VAL A 43 4.24 0.10 -0.23
CA VAL A 43 3.23 0.02 -1.30
C VAL A 43 3.63 0.83 -2.53
N ASP A 44 4.18 2.02 -2.35
CA ASP A 44 4.62 2.87 -3.46
C ASP A 44 5.75 2.20 -4.25
N ALA A 45 6.70 1.54 -3.59
CA ALA A 45 7.76 0.77 -4.23
C ALA A 45 7.21 -0.40 -5.07
N ILE A 46 6.23 -1.13 -4.52
CA ILE A 46 5.55 -2.22 -5.22
C ILE A 46 4.83 -1.69 -6.46
N LEU A 47 4.05 -0.62 -6.33
CA LEU A 47 3.28 -0.05 -7.44
C LEU A 47 4.18 0.63 -8.48
N GLN A 48 5.33 1.18 -8.09
CA GLN A 48 6.28 1.78 -9.02
C GLN A 48 6.97 0.71 -9.88
N ARG A 49 7.36 -0.41 -9.29
CA ARG A 49 8.12 -1.48 -9.98
C ARG A 49 7.21 -2.59 -10.51
N MET A 50 5.96 -2.66 -10.05
CA MET A 50 5.04 -3.80 -10.22
C MET A 50 5.65 -5.12 -9.73
N VAL A 51 6.43 -5.05 -8.64
CA VAL A 51 7.11 -6.20 -8.03
C VAL A 51 6.90 -6.15 -6.53
N PHE A 52 6.32 -7.21 -5.98
CA PHE A 52 6.23 -7.48 -4.56
C PHE A 52 7.55 -8.08 -4.06
N ASP A 53 8.05 -7.50 -2.98
CA ASP A 53 9.31 -7.89 -2.37
C ASP A 53 9.05 -8.39 -0.94
N GLY A 54 9.18 -9.70 -0.74
CA GLY A 54 8.97 -10.34 0.55
C GLY A 54 10.06 -10.01 1.58
N GLU A 55 11.24 -9.57 1.13
CA GLU A 55 12.29 -9.10 2.05
C GLU A 55 11.88 -7.75 2.65
N GLN A 56 11.40 -6.82 1.83
CA GLN A 56 10.87 -5.54 2.31
C GLN A 56 9.66 -5.72 3.24
N LEU A 57 8.81 -6.72 3.00
CA LEU A 57 7.73 -7.05 3.93
C LEU A 57 8.29 -7.51 5.29
N THR A 58 9.34 -8.32 5.27
CA THR A 58 10.01 -8.77 6.49
C THR A 58 10.62 -7.59 7.26
N GLU A 59 11.30 -6.68 6.56
CA GLU A 59 11.85 -5.45 7.14
C GLU A 59 10.76 -4.54 7.72
N LEU A 60 9.58 -4.48 7.09
CA LEU A 60 8.43 -3.71 7.59
C LEU A 60 7.91 -4.24 8.94
N LEU A 61 7.94 -5.56 9.13
CA LEU A 61 7.48 -6.22 10.36
C LEU A 61 8.59 -6.35 11.43
N GLU A 62 9.85 -6.17 11.07
CA GLU A 62 11.00 -6.30 11.99
C GLU A 62 10.88 -5.42 13.25
N PRO A 63 10.48 -4.12 13.16
CA PRO A 63 10.35 -3.24 14.32
C PRO A 63 9.26 -3.68 15.31
N LEU A 64 8.32 -4.53 14.89
CA LEU A 64 7.27 -5.05 15.77
C LEU A 64 7.81 -6.05 16.79
N GLY A 65 9.07 -6.52 16.64
CA GLY A 65 9.70 -7.44 17.59
C GLY A 65 9.00 -8.80 17.68
N LEU A 66 8.30 -9.19 16.61
CA LEU A 66 7.53 -10.44 16.57
C LEU A 66 8.45 -11.65 16.48
N ASN A 67 8.08 -12.73 17.17
CA ASN A 67 8.73 -14.02 16.95
C ASN A 67 8.41 -14.57 15.55
N TRP A 68 9.18 -15.56 15.07
CA TRP A 68 9.05 -16.08 13.71
C TRP A 68 7.64 -16.56 13.34
N ARG A 69 6.86 -17.06 14.32
CA ARG A 69 5.50 -17.55 14.10
C ARG A 69 4.51 -16.39 14.02
N ALA A 70 4.55 -15.49 15.00
CA ALA A 70 3.73 -14.28 15.02
C ALA A 70 4.02 -13.36 13.81
N ARG A 71 5.28 -13.32 13.34
CA ARG A 71 5.65 -12.61 12.12
C ARG A 71 4.96 -13.18 10.89
N ARG A 72 4.91 -14.50 10.75
CA ARG A 72 4.19 -15.17 9.65
C ARG A 72 2.69 -14.92 9.71
N ASP A 73 2.09 -14.99 10.90
CA ASP A 73 0.67 -14.70 11.08
C ASP A 73 0.35 -13.23 10.73
N ALA A 74 1.18 -12.27 11.18
CA ALA A 74 1.03 -10.85 10.84
C ALA A 74 1.25 -10.56 9.36
N GLU A 75 2.22 -11.22 8.73
CA GLU A 75 2.47 -11.14 7.28
C GLU A 75 1.25 -11.61 6.47
N LEU A 76 0.68 -12.78 6.81
CA LEU A 76 -0.51 -13.29 6.13
C LEU A 76 -1.71 -12.38 6.32
N ALA A 77 -1.95 -11.93 7.55
CA ALA A 77 -3.06 -11.02 7.86
C ALA A 77 -2.91 -9.67 7.12
N LEU A 78 -1.71 -9.10 7.09
CA LEU A 78 -1.44 -7.87 6.35
C LEU A 78 -1.67 -8.07 4.86
N MET A 79 -1.17 -9.17 4.28
CA MET A 79 -1.30 -9.44 2.86
C MET A 79 -2.75 -9.70 2.45
N GLU A 80 -3.56 -10.35 3.29
CA GLU A 80 -4.99 -10.53 3.03
C GLU A 80 -5.73 -9.19 2.78
N ASP A 81 -5.40 -8.15 3.56
CA ASP A 81 -5.93 -6.80 3.38
C ASP A 81 -5.22 -6.01 2.26
N LEU A 82 -3.92 -6.23 2.07
CA LEU A 82 -3.10 -5.44 1.17
C LEU A 82 -3.19 -5.89 -0.30
N VAL A 83 -3.31 -7.20 -0.57
CA VAL A 83 -3.49 -7.79 -1.91
C VAL A 83 -4.62 -7.11 -2.70
N PRO A 84 -5.87 -7.02 -2.18
CA PRO A 84 -6.97 -6.39 -2.92
C PRO A 84 -6.74 -4.89 -3.15
N LEU A 85 -6.10 -4.18 -2.20
CA LEU A 85 -5.74 -2.78 -2.37
C LEU A 85 -4.69 -2.57 -3.46
N LEU A 86 -3.65 -3.40 -3.48
CA LEU A 86 -2.60 -3.36 -4.48
C LEU A 86 -3.16 -3.64 -5.88
N LYS A 87 -4.00 -4.67 -6.05
CA LYS A 87 -4.67 -4.97 -7.32
C LYS A 87 -5.57 -3.83 -7.80
N LYS A 88 -6.36 -3.25 -6.90
CA LYS A 88 -7.23 -2.08 -7.18
C LYS A 88 -6.40 -0.88 -7.66
N ARG A 89 -5.22 -0.65 -7.07
CA ARG A 89 -4.31 0.45 -7.42
C ARG A 89 -3.49 0.20 -8.67
N ALA A 90 -3.08 -1.05 -8.91
CA ALA A 90 -2.36 -1.45 -10.11
C ALA A 90 -3.24 -1.45 -11.37
N ALA A 91 -4.53 -1.10 -11.26
CA ALA A 91 -5.47 -1.06 -12.38
C ALA A 91 -5.51 -2.38 -13.17
N SER A 92 -5.54 -3.51 -12.44
CA SER A 92 -5.52 -4.86 -13.01
C SER A 92 -4.21 -5.26 -13.71
N ARG A 93 -3.12 -4.51 -13.50
CA ARG A 93 -1.78 -4.97 -13.86
C ARG A 93 -1.33 -6.06 -12.89
N ASP A 94 -0.62 -7.04 -13.44
CA ASP A 94 0.01 -8.10 -12.65
C ASP A 94 1.15 -7.52 -11.81
N ILE A 95 1.25 -7.95 -10.55
CA ILE A 95 2.35 -7.61 -9.66
C ILE A 95 3.14 -8.88 -9.39
N SER A 96 4.37 -8.93 -9.90
CA SER A 96 5.21 -10.11 -9.74
C SER A 96 5.54 -10.37 -8.27
N GLY A 97 5.50 -11.63 -7.84
CA GLY A 97 5.78 -12.03 -6.45
C GLY A 97 4.56 -12.01 -5.51
N LEU A 98 3.46 -11.39 -5.94
CA LEU A 98 2.22 -11.34 -5.16
C LEU A 98 1.42 -12.65 -5.23
N SER A 99 1.72 -13.50 -6.22
CA SER A 99 1.14 -14.85 -6.40
C SER A 99 1.42 -15.83 -5.26
N ALA A 100 2.36 -15.52 -4.35
CA ALA A 100 2.58 -16.29 -3.13
C ALA A 100 1.43 -16.15 -2.11
N TYR A 101 0.56 -15.16 -2.29
CA TYR A 101 -0.56 -14.81 -1.42
C TYR A 101 -1.92 -14.89 -2.14
N GLU A 102 -1.94 -15.48 -3.35
CA GLU A 102 -3.14 -15.81 -4.14
C GLU A 102 -3.38 -17.33 -4.12
#